data_AF-A0A010J868-F1
#
_entry.id   AF-A0A010J868-F1
#
_cell.length_a   1.000
_cell.length_b   1.000
_cell.length_c   1.000
_cell.angle_alpha   90.00
_cell.angle_beta   90.00
_cell.angle_gamma   90.00
#
_symmetry.space_group_name_H-M   'P 1'
#
loop_
_entity.id
_entity.type
_entity.pdbx_description
1 polymer ?
#
loop_
_entity_poly.entity_id
_entity_poly.type
_entity_poly.pdbx_seq_one_letter_code
_entity_poly.pdbx_strand_id
1 'polypeptide(L)'
;MKFNKLAVIFLTLSLCGCSKDYNIEPNKLPIAYIGKEYNQTLKITGGRVIPQSFEVKDNFPSDMNISIEPIDQNEADAYNNLKISGVPKHKGTFTINIYASFYAGGDDKLNKTYEFVVKE
;
A
#
# COMPACT_ATOMS: atom_id res chain seq x y z
N MET A 1 -49.80 24.58 -9.73
CA MET A 1 -49.10 23.49 -9.01
C MET A 1 -47.89 24.11 -8.29
N LYS A 2 -47.93 24.28 -6.97
CA LYS A 2 -46.84 24.90 -6.20
C LYS A 2 -45.74 23.85 -5.99
N PHE A 3 -44.66 23.93 -6.76
CA PHE A 3 -43.47 23.10 -6.52
C PHE A 3 -42.85 23.50 -5.18
N ASN A 4 -42.91 22.61 -4.20
CA ASN A 4 -42.26 22.78 -2.90
C ASN A 4 -40.75 22.87 -3.11
N LYS A 5 -40.20 24.09 -3.01
CA LYS A 5 -38.75 24.37 -3.08
C LYS A 5 -37.93 23.58 -2.03
N LEU A 6 -38.60 23.02 -1.01
CA LEU A 6 -37.99 22.22 0.04
C LEU A 6 -37.56 20.81 -0.42
N ALA A 7 -38.21 20.23 -1.44
CA ALA A 7 -37.88 18.88 -1.92
C ALA A 7 -36.59 18.83 -2.76
N VAL A 8 -36.19 19.97 -3.34
CA VAL A 8 -34.99 20.06 -4.20
C VAL A 8 -33.70 20.13 -3.36
N ILE A 9 -33.77 20.62 -2.12
CA ILE A 9 -32.60 20.80 -1.24
C ILE A 9 -32.13 19.46 -0.64
N PHE A 10 -33.01 18.46 -0.52
CA PHE A 10 -32.64 17.15 0.04
C PHE A 10 -31.91 16.24 -0.96
N LEU A 11 -31.99 16.53 -2.26
CA LEU A 11 -31.33 15.73 -3.31
C LEU A 11 -29.86 16.15 -3.55
N THR A 12 -29.45 17.32 -3.07
CA THR A 12 -28.12 17.89 -3.36
C THR A 12 -27.06 17.59 -2.28
N LEU A 13 -27.42 16.96 -1.16
CA LEU A 13 -26.51 16.77 -0.01
C LEU A 13 -25.86 15.37 0.11
N SER A 14 -26.13 14.44 -0.80
CA SER A 14 -25.64 13.05 -0.71
C SER A 14 -24.40 12.76 -1.57
N LEU A 15 -23.80 13.77 -2.22
CA LEU A 15 -22.58 13.63 -3.03
C LEU A 15 -21.30 14.12 -2.32
N CYS A 16 -21.31 14.22 -0.98
CA CYS A 16 -20.06 14.23 -0.23
C CYS A 16 -19.46 12.81 -0.34
N GLY A 17 -18.80 12.52 -1.46
CA GLY A 17 -17.94 11.37 -1.58
C GLY A 17 -16.93 11.46 -0.45
N CYS A 18 -16.92 10.48 0.46
CA CYS A 18 -15.80 10.31 1.38
C CYS A 18 -14.52 10.32 0.54
N SER A 19 -13.59 11.22 0.84
CA SER A 19 -12.24 11.10 0.32
C SER A 19 -11.74 9.70 0.70
N LYS A 20 -11.43 8.89 -0.29
CA LYS A 20 -10.89 7.55 -0.04
C LYS A 20 -9.43 7.73 0.34
N ASP A 21 -9.15 7.77 1.64
CA ASP A 21 -7.78 7.76 2.11
C ASP A 21 -7.23 6.34 1.97
N TYR A 22 -6.42 6.13 0.94
CA TYR A 22 -5.67 4.88 0.77
C TYR A 22 -4.50 4.86 1.74
N ASN A 23 -4.46 3.85 2.60
CA ASN A 23 -3.45 3.74 3.65
C ASN A 23 -2.71 2.41 3.53
N ILE A 24 -1.49 2.36 4.07
CA ILE A 24 -0.70 1.15 4.17
C ILE A 24 -0.05 1.03 5.55
N GLU A 25 -0.30 -0.09 6.21
CA GLU A 25 0.15 -0.34 7.58
C GLU A 25 1.07 -1.57 7.69
N PRO A 26 2.10 -1.55 8.55
CA PRO A 26 2.51 -0.40 9.37
C PRO A 26 3.08 0.75 8.54
N ASN A 27 3.03 1.95 9.10
CA ASN A 27 3.52 3.18 8.46
C ASN A 27 5.05 3.30 8.41
N LYS A 28 5.75 2.49 9.21
CA LYS A 28 7.21 2.36 9.29
C LYS A 28 7.57 0.89 9.41
N LEU A 29 8.71 0.51 8.84
CA LEU A 29 9.22 -0.85 8.92
C LEU A 29 10.05 -1.04 10.20
N PRO A 30 9.96 -2.19 10.89
CA PRO A 30 10.92 -2.56 11.92
C PRO A 30 12.34 -2.62 11.37
N ILE A 31 13.31 -2.35 12.23
CA ILE A 31 14.74 -2.47 11.90
C ILE A 31 15.07 -3.93 11.62
N ALA A 32 15.75 -4.19 10.50
CA ALA A 32 16.27 -5.50 10.14
C ALA A 32 17.75 -5.64 10.58
N TYR A 33 18.24 -6.87 10.59
CA TYR A 33 19.62 -7.19 10.97
C TYR A 33 20.25 -8.12 9.94
N ILE A 34 21.53 -7.91 9.64
CA ILE A 34 22.28 -8.77 8.71
C ILE A 34 22.21 -10.22 9.19
N GLY A 35 21.95 -11.14 8.25
CA GLY A 35 21.96 -12.58 8.54
C GLY A 35 20.80 -13.07 9.41
N LYS A 36 19.88 -12.20 9.83
CA LYS A 36 18.66 -12.58 10.56
C LYS A 36 17.46 -12.56 9.64
N GLU A 37 16.54 -13.50 9.86
CA GLU A 37 15.28 -13.51 9.14
C GLU A 37 14.49 -12.23 9.43
N TYR A 38 14.05 -11.60 8.35
CA TYR A 38 13.10 -10.50 8.35
C TYR A 38 11.77 -11.01 7.82
N ASN A 39 10.68 -10.65 8.50
CA ASN A 39 9.33 -11.02 8.10
C ASN A 39 8.36 -9.95 8.60
N GLN A 40 7.79 -9.18 7.68
CA GLN A 40 6.86 -8.11 7.97
C GLN A 40 5.69 -8.14 6.99
N THR A 41 4.46 -8.16 7.52
CA THR A 41 3.25 -7.99 6.71
C THR A 41 2.94 -6.52 6.51
N LEU A 42 2.50 -6.14 5.31
CA LEU A 42 1.90 -4.85 5.01
C LEU A 42 0.44 -5.04 4.60
N LYS A 43 -0.43 -4.16 5.06
CA LYS A 43 -1.86 -4.15 4.71
C LYS A 43 -2.26 -2.81 4.11
N ILE A 44 -2.75 -2.85 2.87
CA ILE A 44 -3.30 -1.69 2.17
C ILE A 44 -4.82 -1.66 2.35
N THR A 45 -5.35 -0.50 2.74
CA THR A 45 -6.80 -0.27 2.96
C THR A 45 -7.29 0.94 2.16
N GLY A 46 -8.61 1.19 2.16
CA GLY A 46 -9.25 2.27 1.40
C GLY A 46 -9.80 1.83 0.03
N GLY A 47 -9.41 0.66 -0.47
CA GLY A 47 -9.98 0.02 -1.66
C GLY A 47 -9.21 -1.23 -2.07
N ARG A 48 -9.73 -1.96 -3.06
CA ARG A 48 -9.05 -3.14 -3.64
C ARG A 48 -8.02 -2.69 -4.67
N VAL A 49 -6.77 -3.13 -4.51
CA VAL A 49 -5.67 -2.85 -5.44
C VAL A 49 -5.91 -3.53 -6.78
N ILE A 50 -5.63 -2.83 -7.88
CA ILE A 50 -5.60 -3.39 -9.23
C ILE A 50 -4.26 -4.10 -9.43
N PRO A 51 -4.21 -5.44 -9.63
CA PRO A 51 -2.96 -6.20 -9.74
C PRO A 51 -1.95 -5.62 -10.74
N GLN A 52 -2.43 -5.19 -11.91
CA GLN A 52 -1.60 -4.66 -12.99
C GLN A 52 -1.01 -3.27 -12.70
N SER A 53 -1.51 -2.58 -11.67
CA SER A 53 -1.01 -1.28 -11.25
C SER A 53 0.00 -1.35 -10.10
N PHE A 54 0.17 -2.53 -9.50
CA PHE A 54 1.06 -2.72 -8.38
C PHE A 54 2.52 -2.72 -8.85
N GLU A 55 3.31 -1.81 -8.31
CA GLU A 55 4.73 -1.69 -8.63
C GLU A 55 5.53 -1.48 -7.34
N VAL A 56 6.67 -2.18 -7.24
CA VAL A 56 7.66 -2.00 -6.18
C VAL A 56 8.94 -1.53 -6.84
N LYS A 57 9.52 -0.44 -6.33
CA LYS A 57 10.86 0.03 -6.67
C LYS A 57 11.69 0.09 -5.43
N ASP A 58 12.89 -0.43 -5.49
CA ASP A 58 13.86 -0.32 -4.41
C ASP A 58 15.24 0.07 -4.94
N ASN A 59 16.13 0.41 -4.03
CA ASN A 59 17.54 0.66 -4.32
C ASN A 59 18.43 -0.43 -3.70
N PHE A 60 17.90 -1.64 -3.54
CA PHE A 60 18.64 -2.73 -2.95
C PHE A 60 19.82 -3.13 -3.85
N PRO A 61 20.97 -3.51 -3.25
CA PRO A 61 21.97 -4.29 -3.96
C PRO A 61 21.35 -5.57 -4.51
N SER A 62 21.84 -6.06 -5.65
CA SER A 62 21.28 -7.23 -6.34
C SER A 62 21.20 -8.50 -5.49
N ASP A 63 22.02 -8.60 -4.44
CA ASP A 63 22.11 -9.75 -3.54
C ASP A 63 21.51 -9.49 -2.14
N MET A 64 20.75 -8.41 -1.95
CA MET A 64 20.14 -8.01 -0.67
C MET A 64 19.31 -9.11 0.00
N ASN A 65 18.72 -10.01 -0.79
CA ASN A 65 17.95 -11.17 -0.33
C ASN A 65 16.73 -10.79 0.53
N ILE A 66 15.98 -9.80 0.05
CA ILE A 66 14.66 -9.39 0.56
C ILE A 66 13.67 -9.43 -0.61
N SER A 67 12.52 -10.06 -0.41
CA SER A 67 11.37 -10.08 -1.33
C SER A 67 10.23 -9.23 -0.79
N ILE A 68 9.42 -8.68 -1.69
CA ILE A 68 8.19 -7.94 -1.38
C ILE A 68 7.11 -8.47 -2.31
N GLU A 69 6.16 -9.24 -1.78
CA GLU A 69 5.20 -10.00 -2.58
C GLU A 69 3.83 -10.15 -1.89
N PRO A 70 2.74 -10.42 -2.62
CA PRO A 70 1.46 -10.81 -2.02
C PRO A 70 1.61 -12.05 -1.13
N ILE A 71 0.91 -12.10 0.00
CA ILE A 71 0.92 -13.26 0.91
C ILE A 71 0.28 -14.49 0.23
N ASP A 72 -0.85 -14.30 -0.46
CA ASP A 72 -1.52 -15.33 -1.24
C ASP A 72 -2.02 -14.70 -2.54
N GLN A 73 -1.54 -15.21 -3.68
CA GLN A 73 -1.90 -14.70 -5.01
C GLN A 73 -3.30 -15.15 -5.47
N ASN A 74 -3.90 -16.14 -4.81
CA ASN A 74 -5.23 -16.65 -5.17
C ASN A 74 -6.36 -15.83 -4.53
N GLU A 75 -6.04 -14.97 -3.57
CA GLU A 75 -7.01 -14.10 -2.93
C GLU A 75 -7.40 -12.94 -3.84
N ALA A 76 -8.68 -12.56 -3.78
CA ALA A 76 -9.19 -11.47 -4.60
C ALA A 76 -8.44 -10.16 -4.30
N ASP A 77 -8.06 -9.92 -3.05
CA ASP A 77 -7.32 -8.77 -2.57
C ASP A 77 -5.83 -9.10 -2.30
N ALA A 78 -5.24 -10.04 -3.03
CA ALA A 78 -3.84 -10.44 -2.89
C ALA A 78 -2.88 -9.25 -2.71
N TYR A 79 -2.98 -8.24 -3.58
CA TYR A 79 -2.11 -7.07 -3.57
C TYR A 79 -2.43 -6.04 -2.48
N ASN A 80 -3.48 -6.25 -1.69
CA ASN A 80 -3.73 -5.51 -0.46
C ASN A 80 -2.96 -6.10 0.73
N ASN A 81 -2.53 -7.36 0.67
CA ASN A 81 -1.89 -8.08 1.78
C ASN A 81 -0.51 -8.55 1.34
N LEU A 82 0.52 -7.78 1.66
CA LEU A 82 1.89 -8.01 1.22
C LEU A 82 2.75 -8.56 2.35
N LYS A 83 3.85 -9.20 1.98
CA LYS A 83 4.92 -9.63 2.87
C LYS A 83 6.24 -9.10 2.37
N ILE A 84 7.00 -8.48 3.27
CA ILE A 84 8.42 -8.22 3.10
C ILE A 84 9.16 -9.30 3.87
N SER A 85 9.94 -10.12 3.19
CA SER A 85 10.68 -11.19 3.88
C SER A 85 12.00 -11.55 3.24
N GLY A 86 12.86 -12.20 4.03
CA GLY A 86 14.16 -12.70 3.57
C GLY A 86 15.23 -12.53 4.64
N VAL A 87 16.49 -12.54 4.23
CA VAL A 87 17.64 -12.40 5.14
C VAL A 87 18.55 -11.32 4.57
N PRO A 88 18.53 -10.09 5.13
CA PRO A 88 19.35 -8.98 4.64
C PRO A 88 20.84 -9.32 4.65
N LYS A 89 21.57 -8.85 3.64
CA LYS A 89 23.03 -9.03 3.54
C LYS A 89 23.84 -7.77 3.73
N HIS A 90 23.26 -6.60 3.50
CA HIS A 90 23.97 -5.32 3.52
C HIS A 90 23.42 -4.41 4.61
N LYS A 91 24.30 -3.82 5.41
CA LYS A 91 23.92 -2.76 6.36
C LYS A 91 23.67 -1.47 5.61
N GLY A 92 22.77 -0.65 6.14
CA GLY A 92 22.48 0.66 5.59
C GLY A 92 21.00 1.01 5.68
N THR A 93 20.67 2.16 5.12
CA THR A 93 19.29 2.60 4.92
C THR A 93 18.97 2.54 3.43
N PHE A 94 17.98 1.74 3.09
CA PHE A 94 17.49 1.54 1.74
C PHE A 94 16.09 2.11 1.61
N THR A 95 15.66 2.33 0.37
CA THR A 95 14.31 2.83 0.06
C THR A 95 13.52 1.74 -0.64
N ILE A 96 12.27 1.54 -0.20
CA ILE A 96 11.27 0.74 -0.90
C ILE A 96 10.12 1.68 -1.22
N ASN A 97 9.76 1.83 -2.49
CA ASN A 97 8.60 2.58 -2.91
C ASN A 97 7.53 1.64 -3.48
N ILE A 98 6.33 1.72 -2.91
CA ILE A 98 5.17 0.91 -3.28
C ILE A 98 4.13 1.82 -3.95
N TYR A 99 3.79 1.48 -5.18
CA TYR A 99 2.74 2.13 -5.96
C TYR A 99 1.55 1.18 -6.14
N ALA A 100 0.34 1.73 -6.02
CA ALA A 100 -0.87 0.98 -6.32
C ALA A 100 -2.00 1.93 -6.74
N SER A 101 -2.78 1.50 -7.73
CA SER A 101 -4.09 2.10 -8.07
C SER A 101 -5.21 1.17 -7.62
N PHE A 102 -6.43 1.71 -7.50
CA PHE A 102 -7.55 1.00 -6.89
C PHE A 102 -8.76 0.92 -7.81
N TYR A 103 -9.49 -0.18 -7.74
CA TYR A 103 -10.79 -0.27 -8.41
C TYR A 103 -11.74 0.81 -7.87
N ALA A 104 -12.41 1.52 -8.79
CA ALA A 104 -13.27 2.67 -8.46
C ALA A 104 -12.57 3.78 -7.62
N GLY A 105 -11.25 3.94 -7.82
CA GLY A 105 -10.44 5.02 -7.23
C GLY A 105 -10.30 6.27 -8.10
N GLY A 106 -10.73 6.23 -9.36
CA GLY A 106 -10.49 7.36 -10.28
C GLY A 106 -8.99 7.53 -10.53
N ASP A 107 -8.49 8.74 -10.30
CA ASP A 107 -7.06 9.09 -10.44
C ASP A 107 -6.26 8.91 -9.13
N ASP A 108 -6.93 8.53 -8.03
CA ASP A 108 -6.26 8.35 -6.75
C ASP A 108 -5.35 7.11 -6.75
N LYS A 109 -4.17 7.28 -6.13
CA LYS A 109 -3.14 6.25 -6.06
C LYS A 109 -2.42 6.25 -4.71
N LEU A 110 -2.00 5.07 -4.29
CA LEU A 110 -1.00 4.91 -3.24
C LEU A 110 0.38 5.12 -3.85
N ASN A 111 1.20 5.94 -3.18
CA ASN A 111 2.62 6.11 -3.46
C ASN A 111 3.33 6.24 -2.11
N LYS A 112 3.79 5.11 -1.56
CA LYS A 112 4.40 5.05 -0.23
C LYS A 112 5.86 4.66 -0.34
N THR A 113 6.73 5.56 0.10
CA THR A 113 8.14 5.26 0.32
C THR A 113 8.39 4.87 1.78
N TYR A 114 9.08 3.75 1.98
CA TYR A 114 9.60 3.27 3.25
C TYR A 114 11.12 3.41 3.31
N GLU A 115 11.63 3.71 4.50
CA GLU A 115 13.01 3.46 4.86
C GLU A 115 13.12 2.02 5.39
N PHE A 116 13.99 1.23 4.77
CA PHE A 116 14.37 -0.10 5.22
C PHE A 116 15.77 -0.03 5.84
N VAL A 117 15.81 -0.02 7.17
CA VAL A 117 17.05 0.12 7.93
C VAL A 117 17.58 -1.25 8.33
N VAL A 118 18.82 -1.54 7.95
CA VAL A 118 19.53 -2.78 8.31
C VAL A 118 20.75 -2.47 9.17
N LYS A 119 20.83 -3.14 10.32
CA LYS A 119 21.96 -3.07 11.25
C LYS A 119 22.72 -4.40 11.32
N GLU A 120 23.82 -4.41 12.06
CA GLU A 120 24.59 -5.62 12.40
C GLU A 120 23.89 -6.46 13.48
#